data_AF-A0AAD6E3I7-F1
#
_entry.id   AF-A0AAD6E3I7-F1
#
_cell.length_a   1.000
_cell.length_b   1.000
_cell.length_c   1.000
_cell.angle_alpha   90.00
_cell.angle_beta   90.00
_cell.angle_gamma   90.00
#
_symmetry.space_group_name_H-M   'P 1'
#
loop_
_entity.id
_entity.type
_entity.pdbx_description
1 polymer ?
#
loop_
_entity_poly.entity_id
_entity_poly.type
_entity_poly.pdbx_seq_one_letter_code
_entity_poly.pdbx_strand_id
1 'polypeptide(L)'
;MSPNHENEADEDDYMSMIIEEPKQKETFSQKKRREQREVSSPSSPLLVPLLTSAPPLHPLAEARGKVPSKAERAAQEAARRDEALSKSTLDPTNKGFKMMAKLGFKAGQSLGKAPSDESTNKDNTAQHQTSHRSEPLNLVFKEDRGGIGLDNEKKRKIREEAEEASKKIKQDEGDYRDRVREERETRRTEAQFRAAQKVAERLDTEESQPNPDKNESDQKEGQNEDRDQSNDNKNNESASSNPAKQKQKQQYKPTSQINILYRGLIREREEKDRTIQARHILQSSLPSSFFPKARLPGFSENEYSLNDQTALGQRDSVDLEPYTSAVEQEIEEEDPELDAFNELPASERLMKIVLYLRERFRYCFWCKFRYENDQEFEGCPGITEEDHD
;
A
#
# COMPACT_ATOMS: atom_id res chain seq x y z
N MET A 1 45.52 38.65 -9.03
CA MET A 1 44.17 38.23 -8.65
C MET A 1 43.75 37.06 -9.53
N SER A 2 43.09 36.10 -8.90
CA SER A 2 42.67 34.74 -9.28
C SER A 2 42.28 34.48 -10.75
N PRO A 3 42.38 33.20 -11.15
CA PRO A 3 41.27 32.58 -11.86
C PRO A 3 40.77 31.30 -11.18
N ASN A 4 39.56 30.96 -11.60
CA ASN A 4 38.58 30.07 -11.00
C ASN A 4 38.99 28.60 -10.80
N HIS A 5 38.33 28.03 -9.81
CA HIS A 5 38.27 26.62 -9.46
C HIS A 5 37.16 25.97 -10.30
N GLU A 6 37.50 25.03 -11.17
CA GLU A 6 36.57 24.07 -11.76
C GLU A 6 37.09 22.67 -11.44
N ASN A 7 36.25 21.93 -10.73
CA ASN A 7 36.42 20.53 -10.35
C ASN A 7 35.93 19.67 -11.51
N GLU A 8 36.81 18.88 -12.14
CA GLU A 8 36.44 17.72 -12.99
C GLU A 8 37.73 17.00 -13.42
N ALA A 9 38.25 16.09 -12.58
CA ALA A 9 39.30 15.15 -12.98
C ALA A 9 39.50 14.02 -11.95
N ASP A 10 38.46 13.26 -11.58
CA ASP A 10 38.65 12.05 -10.74
C ASP A 10 37.73 10.86 -11.10
N GLU A 11 36.98 10.88 -12.21
CA GLU A 11 36.04 9.79 -12.56
C GLU A 11 36.51 8.84 -13.68
N ASP A 12 37.61 9.13 -14.38
CA ASP A 12 37.99 8.39 -15.60
C ASP A 12 39.00 7.24 -15.41
N ASP A 13 39.55 7.02 -14.21
CA ASP A 13 40.55 5.96 -13.99
C ASP A 13 39.98 4.69 -13.31
N TYR A 14 38.67 4.68 -13.00
CA TYR A 14 37.99 3.51 -12.42
C TYR A 14 37.45 2.51 -13.47
N MET A 15 37.64 2.79 -14.76
CA MET A 15 37.13 1.92 -15.85
C MET A 15 38.22 1.42 -16.81
N SER A 16 39.51 1.66 -16.51
CA SER A 16 40.64 1.23 -17.34
C SER A 16 41.34 -0.04 -16.83
N MET A 17 40.63 -0.96 -16.17
CA MET A 17 41.13 -2.31 -15.86
C MET A 17 41.10 -3.19 -17.12
N ILE A 18 42.01 -2.93 -18.07
CA ILE A 18 42.27 -3.83 -19.19
C ILE A 18 43.04 -5.04 -18.65
N ILE A 19 42.32 -6.13 -18.40
CA ILE A 19 42.95 -7.44 -18.19
C ILE A 19 43.43 -7.90 -19.58
N GLU A 20 44.70 -7.67 -19.90
CA GLU A 20 45.31 -8.27 -21.09
C GLU A 20 45.34 -9.80 -20.91
N GLU A 21 44.43 -10.49 -21.59
CA GLU A 21 44.43 -11.95 -21.66
C GLU A 21 45.67 -12.42 -22.44
N PRO A 22 46.43 -13.39 -21.91
CA PRO A 22 47.64 -13.86 -22.59
C PRO A 22 47.25 -14.57 -23.89
N LYS A 23 47.85 -14.15 -25.01
CA LYS A 23 47.63 -14.73 -26.35
C LYS A 23 48.07 -16.20 -26.48
N GLN A 24 48.60 -16.83 -25.42
CA GLN A 24 48.93 -18.25 -25.36
C GLN A 24 48.51 -18.88 -24.02
N LYS A 25 48.11 -20.16 -24.06
CA LYS A 25 47.60 -20.90 -22.90
C LYS A 25 48.70 -21.13 -21.87
N GLU A 26 48.58 -20.49 -20.71
CA GLU A 26 49.49 -20.68 -19.58
C GLU A 26 49.31 -22.05 -18.92
N THR A 27 50.39 -22.54 -18.30
CA THR A 27 50.36 -23.74 -17.46
C THR A 27 49.84 -23.41 -16.06
N PHE A 28 49.25 -24.39 -15.37
CA PHE A 28 48.59 -24.20 -14.08
C PHE A 28 49.49 -23.56 -12.99
N SER A 29 50.79 -23.85 -13.02
CA SER A 29 51.76 -23.29 -12.07
C SER A 29 52.08 -21.82 -12.32
N GLN A 30 52.03 -21.37 -13.57
CA GLN A 30 52.21 -19.95 -13.93
C GLN A 30 51.00 -19.12 -13.50
N LYS A 31 49.79 -19.63 -13.76
CA LYS A 31 48.54 -18.98 -13.35
C LYS A 31 48.49 -18.76 -11.84
N LYS A 32 48.83 -19.78 -11.05
CA LYS A 32 48.84 -19.71 -9.58
C LYS A 32 49.85 -18.69 -9.04
N ARG A 33 50.99 -18.50 -9.70
CA ARG A 33 52.02 -17.51 -9.31
C ARG A 33 51.60 -16.07 -9.59
N ARG A 34 50.80 -15.85 -10.65
CA ARG A 34 50.24 -14.53 -10.97
C ARG A 34 49.18 -14.13 -9.94
N GLU A 35 48.24 -15.03 -9.65
CA GLU A 35 47.22 -14.80 -8.62
C GLU A 35 47.86 -14.47 -7.26
N GLN A 36 48.95 -15.15 -6.90
CA GLN A 36 49.70 -14.84 -5.66
C GLN A 36 50.37 -13.46 -5.66
N ARG A 37 50.76 -12.92 -6.81
CA ARG A 37 51.34 -11.57 -6.92
C ARG A 37 50.27 -10.49 -6.83
N GLU A 38 49.13 -10.70 -7.50
CA GLU A 38 47.98 -9.79 -7.47
C GLU A 38 47.38 -9.68 -6.05
N VAL A 39 47.44 -10.75 -5.25
CA VAL A 39 47.02 -10.74 -3.84
C VAL A 39 48.03 -10.04 -2.90
N SER A 40 49.28 -9.79 -3.34
CA SER A 40 50.38 -9.35 -2.46
C SER A 40 50.74 -7.86 -2.53
N SER A 41 50.11 -7.06 -3.39
CA SER A 41 50.36 -5.62 -3.47
C SER A 41 49.73 -4.84 -2.29
N PRO A 42 50.49 -4.05 -1.50
CA PRO A 42 49.96 -3.32 -0.35
C PRO A 42 49.72 -1.83 -0.66
N SER A 43 48.47 -1.38 -0.63
CA SER A 43 48.11 0.01 -0.35
C SER A 43 46.82 0.06 0.48
N SER A 44 46.92 0.60 1.70
CA SER A 44 45.81 0.78 2.67
C SER A 44 45.47 2.28 2.78
N PRO A 45 44.29 2.69 3.32
CA PRO A 45 44.08 2.68 4.77
C PRO A 45 42.69 2.21 5.27
N LEU A 46 42.67 1.93 6.56
CA LEU A 46 41.62 1.52 7.51
C LEU A 46 40.40 2.50 7.47
N LEU A 47 39.14 2.23 7.86
CA LEU A 47 38.57 1.51 9.01
C LEU A 47 37.01 1.65 8.96
N VAL A 48 36.18 0.59 8.94
CA VAL A 48 34.84 0.42 9.62
C VAL A 48 34.31 -1.02 9.36
N PRO A 49 33.72 -1.77 10.33
CA PRO A 49 33.17 -3.10 10.08
C PRO A 49 31.67 -3.06 9.79
N LEU A 50 31.20 -3.70 8.71
CA LEU A 50 29.79 -4.12 8.62
C LEU A 50 29.58 -5.29 7.66
N LEU A 51 28.87 -6.30 8.16
CA LEU A 51 28.33 -7.47 7.46
C LEU A 51 27.67 -7.08 6.14
N THR A 52 28.01 -7.77 5.05
CA THR A 52 27.03 -8.13 4.01
C THR A 52 27.52 -9.33 3.21
N SER A 53 26.60 -10.26 3.01
CA SER A 53 26.74 -11.59 2.43
C SER A 53 27.15 -11.58 0.96
N ALA A 54 28.26 -12.25 0.64
CA ALA A 54 28.54 -12.68 -0.73
C ALA A 54 27.59 -13.85 -1.13
N PRO A 55 26.98 -13.84 -2.32
CA PRO A 55 26.15 -14.96 -2.78
C PRO A 55 27.03 -16.18 -3.14
N PRO A 56 26.62 -17.42 -2.80
CA PRO A 56 27.48 -18.58 -2.95
C PRO A 56 27.53 -19.05 -4.41
N LEU A 57 28.74 -19.12 -4.99
CA LEU A 57 29.05 -19.73 -6.30
C LEU A 57 29.03 -21.27 -6.28
N HIS A 58 28.14 -21.88 -5.49
CA HIS A 58 28.08 -23.32 -5.25
C HIS A 58 26.98 -24.16 -5.97
N PRO A 59 26.07 -23.64 -6.83
CA PRO A 59 25.03 -24.52 -7.41
C PRO A 59 25.54 -25.57 -8.40
N LEU A 60 26.62 -25.29 -9.15
CA LEU A 60 27.05 -26.14 -10.27
C LEU A 60 27.98 -27.30 -9.85
N ALA A 61 28.75 -27.12 -8.78
CA ALA A 61 29.69 -28.14 -8.29
C ALA A 61 28.95 -29.26 -7.54
N GLU A 62 27.96 -28.90 -6.72
CA GLU A 62 27.14 -29.86 -5.97
C GLU A 62 26.21 -30.68 -6.87
N ALA A 63 25.78 -30.12 -8.00
CA ALA A 63 24.95 -30.82 -8.99
C ALA A 63 25.71 -31.95 -9.72
N ARG A 64 27.05 -31.88 -9.83
CA ARG A 64 27.87 -32.92 -10.50
C ARG A 64 28.22 -34.11 -9.61
N GLY A 65 28.14 -33.95 -8.29
CA GLY A 65 28.47 -35.00 -7.32
C GLY A 65 27.28 -35.89 -6.89
N LYS A 66 26.05 -35.47 -7.18
CA LYS A 66 24.85 -36.23 -6.80
C LYS A 66 24.54 -37.30 -7.84
N VAL A 67 24.49 -38.56 -7.40
CA VAL A 67 24.03 -39.68 -8.23
C VAL A 67 22.53 -39.49 -8.48
N PRO A 68 22.06 -39.39 -9.74
CA PRO A 68 20.66 -39.11 -10.02
C PRO A 68 19.75 -40.20 -9.45
N SER A 69 18.62 -39.81 -8.88
CA SER A 69 17.67 -40.76 -8.30
C SER A 69 17.09 -41.70 -9.37
N LYS A 70 16.49 -42.83 -8.97
CA LYS A 70 15.85 -43.77 -9.91
C LYS A 70 14.78 -43.07 -10.78
N ALA A 71 14.05 -42.12 -10.19
CA ALA A 71 13.05 -41.31 -10.89
C ALA A 71 13.69 -40.33 -11.88
N GLU A 72 14.77 -39.66 -11.51
CA GLU A 72 15.50 -38.75 -12.40
C GLU A 72 16.13 -39.48 -13.59
N ARG A 73 16.67 -40.68 -13.38
CA ARG A 73 17.18 -41.52 -14.47
C ARG A 73 16.08 -41.94 -15.44
N ALA A 74 14.91 -42.32 -14.92
CA ALA A 74 13.76 -42.66 -15.76
C ALA A 74 13.27 -41.44 -16.57
N ALA A 75 13.24 -40.25 -15.95
CA ALA A 75 12.89 -39.00 -16.63
C ALA A 75 13.91 -38.62 -17.72
N GLN A 76 15.21 -38.79 -17.47
CA GLN A 76 16.25 -38.57 -18.47
C GLN A 76 16.19 -39.58 -19.62
N GLU A 77 15.87 -40.84 -19.34
CA GLU A 77 15.67 -41.87 -20.38
C GLU A 77 14.43 -41.58 -21.22
N ALA A 78 13.32 -41.15 -20.60
CA ALA A 78 12.11 -40.73 -21.28
C ALA A 78 12.37 -39.49 -22.16
N ALA A 79 13.03 -38.45 -21.63
CA ALA A 79 13.42 -37.28 -22.41
C ALA A 79 14.35 -37.66 -23.58
N ARG A 80 15.32 -38.55 -23.37
CA ARG A 80 16.19 -39.05 -24.45
C ARG A 80 15.40 -39.83 -25.50
N ARG A 81 14.38 -40.59 -25.09
CA ARG A 81 13.47 -41.30 -26.00
C ARG A 81 12.65 -40.32 -26.82
N ASP A 82 12.09 -39.28 -26.21
CA ASP A 82 11.27 -38.27 -26.89
C ASP A 82 12.12 -37.40 -27.83
N GLU A 83 13.34 -37.04 -27.42
CA GLU A 83 14.34 -36.41 -28.29
C GLU A 83 14.72 -37.31 -29.47
N ALA A 84 14.84 -38.63 -29.26
CA ALA A 84 15.15 -39.57 -30.33
C ALA A 84 13.96 -39.80 -31.27
N LEU A 85 12.73 -39.74 -30.77
CA LEU A 85 11.51 -39.80 -31.57
C LEU A 85 11.26 -38.50 -32.36
N SER A 86 11.67 -37.35 -31.81
CA SER A 86 11.54 -36.04 -32.48
C SER A 86 12.65 -35.74 -33.48
N LYS A 87 13.85 -36.32 -33.33
CA LYS A 87 14.92 -36.24 -34.33
C LYS A 87 14.50 -36.99 -35.60
N SER A 88 14.21 -36.24 -36.67
CA SER A 88 13.79 -36.78 -37.97
C SER A 88 14.72 -37.88 -38.45
N THR A 89 14.19 -39.09 -38.67
CA THR A 89 14.98 -40.31 -38.93
C THR A 89 15.66 -40.37 -40.30
N LEU A 90 15.59 -39.31 -41.12
CA LEU A 90 16.08 -39.25 -42.50
C LEU A 90 17.14 -38.15 -42.71
N ASP A 91 18.13 -38.07 -41.83
CA ASP A 91 19.25 -37.14 -42.00
C ASP A 91 20.15 -37.52 -43.20
N PRO A 92 20.55 -36.57 -44.06
CA PRO A 92 21.38 -36.83 -45.25
C PRO A 92 22.81 -37.30 -44.91
N THR A 93 23.21 -37.16 -43.65
CA THR A 93 24.49 -37.62 -43.11
C THR A 93 24.48 -39.11 -42.76
N ASN A 94 23.30 -39.69 -42.51
CA ASN A 94 23.14 -41.09 -42.13
C ASN A 94 23.43 -42.03 -43.31
N LYS A 95 24.22 -43.09 -43.07
CA LYS A 95 24.58 -44.10 -44.08
C LYS A 95 23.34 -44.75 -44.70
N GLY A 96 22.28 -44.93 -43.91
CA GLY A 96 21.00 -45.47 -44.39
C GLY A 96 20.37 -44.60 -45.46
N PHE A 97 20.30 -43.29 -45.25
CA PHE A 97 19.79 -42.34 -46.25
C PHE A 97 20.66 -42.35 -47.51
N LYS A 98 22.00 -42.42 -47.38
CA LYS A 98 22.92 -42.52 -48.53
C LYS A 98 22.76 -43.81 -49.34
N MET A 99 22.43 -44.93 -48.71
CA MET A 99 22.11 -46.19 -49.41
C MET A 99 20.76 -46.10 -50.10
N MET A 100 19.73 -45.57 -49.44
CA MET A 100 18.40 -45.37 -50.04
C MET A 100 18.46 -44.40 -51.24
N ALA A 101 19.22 -43.31 -51.13
CA ALA A 101 19.42 -42.35 -52.21
C ALA A 101 20.06 -43.00 -53.45
N LYS A 102 21.00 -43.93 -53.27
CA LYS A 102 21.61 -44.70 -54.38
C LYS A 102 20.64 -45.69 -55.04
N LEU A 103 19.62 -46.13 -54.32
CA LEU A 103 18.55 -47.00 -54.84
C LEU A 103 17.38 -46.20 -55.45
N GLY A 104 17.51 -44.88 -55.59
CA GLY A 104 16.52 -44.02 -56.25
C GLY A 104 15.55 -43.30 -55.31
N PHE A 105 15.75 -43.38 -53.98
CA PHE A 105 14.95 -42.62 -53.01
C PHE A 105 15.32 -41.14 -53.02
N LYS A 106 14.34 -40.25 -53.19
CA LYS A 106 14.51 -38.80 -53.05
C LYS A 106 13.98 -38.35 -51.69
N ALA A 107 14.68 -37.43 -51.02
CA ALA A 107 14.19 -36.85 -49.76
C ALA A 107 12.76 -36.30 -49.95
N GLY A 108 11.82 -36.76 -49.12
CA GLY A 108 10.42 -36.36 -49.18
C GLY A 108 9.53 -37.21 -50.11
N GLN A 109 10.09 -38.19 -50.84
CA GLN A 109 9.29 -39.16 -51.60
C GLN A 109 8.88 -40.32 -50.69
N SER A 110 7.65 -40.80 -50.81
CA SER A 110 7.20 -41.99 -50.12
C SER A 110 7.66 -43.27 -50.86
N LEU A 111 7.99 -44.32 -50.11
CA LEU A 111 8.49 -45.56 -50.69
C LEU A 111 7.35 -46.39 -51.30
N GLY A 112 7.50 -46.81 -52.55
CA GLY A 112 6.54 -47.63 -53.28
C GLY A 112 6.21 -47.07 -54.67
N LYS A 113 5.53 -47.87 -55.51
CA LYS A 113 5.01 -47.40 -56.80
C LYS A 113 3.88 -46.40 -56.51
N ALA A 114 4.05 -45.14 -56.92
CA ALA A 114 2.98 -44.16 -56.84
C ALA A 114 1.72 -44.70 -57.54
N PRO A 115 0.51 -44.44 -57.03
CA PRO A 115 -0.71 -44.84 -57.71
C PRO A 115 -0.74 -44.15 -59.08
N SER A 116 -0.40 -44.89 -60.13
CA SER A 116 -0.62 -44.48 -61.50
C SER A 116 -2.12 -44.59 -61.79
N ASP A 117 -2.70 -43.58 -62.41
CA ASP A 117 -4.13 -43.41 -62.76
C ASP A 117 -4.74 -44.51 -63.67
N GLU A 118 -4.15 -45.69 -63.74
CA GLU A 118 -4.48 -46.75 -64.69
C GLU A 118 -4.76 -48.11 -64.02
N SER A 119 -5.33 -48.09 -62.81
CA SER A 119 -5.92 -49.30 -62.20
C SER A 119 -7.17 -48.98 -61.38
N THR A 120 -8.13 -48.34 -62.03
CA THR A 120 -9.53 -48.34 -61.57
C THR A 120 -10.18 -49.68 -61.90
N ASN A 121 -9.81 -50.74 -61.18
CA ASN A 121 -10.71 -51.88 -61.02
C ASN A 121 -11.55 -51.64 -59.78
N LYS A 122 -12.80 -51.26 -60.04
CA LYS A 122 -13.91 -51.25 -59.10
C LYS A 122 -14.04 -52.63 -58.49
N ASP A 123 -13.73 -52.76 -57.20
CA ASP A 123 -14.53 -53.58 -56.29
C ASP A 123 -14.44 -52.97 -54.89
N ASN A 124 -15.59 -52.42 -54.48
CA ASN A 124 -15.80 -51.70 -53.24
C ASN A 124 -15.92 -52.69 -52.08
N THR A 125 -14.92 -52.77 -51.21
CA THR A 125 -15.13 -52.97 -49.77
C THR A 125 -13.89 -52.48 -49.02
N ALA A 126 -14.11 -51.54 -48.08
CA ALA A 126 -13.13 -50.85 -47.25
C ALA A 126 -12.22 -49.85 -48.00
N GLN A 127 -12.60 -48.56 -47.92
CA GLN A 127 -11.75 -47.41 -48.22
C GLN A 127 -10.54 -47.37 -47.26
N HIS A 128 -9.57 -48.25 -47.46
CA HIS A 128 -8.25 -48.08 -46.88
C HIS A 128 -7.43 -47.31 -47.90
N GLN A 129 -7.45 -45.98 -47.79
CA GLN A 129 -6.51 -45.14 -48.51
C GLN A 129 -5.10 -45.55 -48.07
N THR A 130 -4.44 -46.42 -48.84
CA THR A 130 -3.02 -46.71 -48.68
C THR A 130 -2.23 -45.55 -49.25
N SER A 131 -2.40 -44.36 -48.66
CA SER A 131 -1.47 -43.26 -48.89
C SER A 131 -0.12 -43.70 -48.33
N HIS A 132 0.88 -43.79 -49.21
CA HIS A 132 2.23 -44.10 -48.79
C HIS A 132 2.70 -43.02 -47.80
N ARG A 133 2.92 -43.39 -46.54
CA ARG A 133 3.30 -42.45 -45.49
C ARG A 133 4.77 -42.10 -45.61
N SER A 134 5.07 -40.81 -45.54
CA SER A 134 6.43 -40.27 -45.47
C SER A 134 7.02 -40.36 -44.05
N GLU A 135 6.16 -40.44 -43.04
CA GLU A 135 6.55 -40.48 -41.62
C GLU A 135 6.22 -41.85 -41.00
N PRO A 136 7.08 -42.35 -40.10
CA PRO A 136 6.83 -43.59 -39.38
C PRO A 136 5.58 -43.47 -38.50
N LEU A 137 4.94 -44.61 -38.24
CA LEU A 137 3.75 -44.66 -37.39
C LEU A 137 4.08 -44.29 -35.93
N ASN A 138 3.38 -43.29 -35.41
CA ASN A 138 3.42 -42.97 -33.97
C ASN A 138 2.70 -44.06 -33.17
N LEU A 139 3.46 -44.84 -32.41
CA LEU A 139 2.93 -45.84 -31.48
C LEU A 139 2.59 -45.15 -30.15
N VAL A 140 1.30 -45.02 -29.85
CA VAL A 140 0.84 -44.57 -28.53
C VAL A 140 0.81 -45.77 -27.60
N PHE A 141 1.83 -45.90 -26.76
CA PHE A 141 1.84 -46.91 -25.71
C PHE A 141 0.93 -46.46 -24.58
N LYS A 142 -0.11 -47.24 -24.31
CA LYS A 142 -0.97 -47.00 -23.15
C LYS A 142 -0.30 -47.58 -21.91
N GLU A 143 0.22 -46.71 -21.06
CA GLU A 143 0.90 -47.12 -19.82
C GLU A 143 -0.10 -47.48 -18.71
N ASP A 144 -1.34 -47.03 -18.86
CA ASP A 144 -2.42 -47.28 -17.91
C ASP A 144 -3.25 -48.52 -18.24
N ARG A 145 -3.63 -49.28 -17.20
CA ARG A 145 -4.62 -50.36 -17.29
C ARG A 145 -6.07 -49.88 -17.38
N GLY A 146 -6.28 -48.57 -17.54
CA GLY A 146 -7.61 -47.96 -17.62
C GLY A 146 -8.34 -48.32 -18.93
N GLY A 147 -9.67 -48.18 -18.95
CA GLY A 147 -10.46 -48.33 -20.18
C GLY A 147 -10.10 -47.30 -21.25
N ILE A 148 -10.21 -47.65 -22.52
CA ILE A 148 -10.07 -46.69 -23.64
C ILE A 148 -11.30 -45.78 -23.60
N GLY A 149 -11.11 -44.51 -23.21
CA GLY A 149 -12.21 -43.51 -23.11
C GLY A 149 -12.20 -42.65 -21.84
N LEU A 150 -11.66 -43.16 -20.72
CA LEU A 150 -11.58 -42.40 -19.46
C LEU A 150 -10.67 -41.16 -19.57
N ASP A 151 -9.64 -41.22 -20.40
CA ASP A 151 -8.69 -40.11 -20.56
C ASP A 151 -9.31 -38.91 -21.28
N ASN A 152 -10.24 -39.16 -22.21
CA ASN A 152 -10.99 -38.09 -22.87
C ASN A 152 -12.01 -37.46 -21.92
N GLU A 153 -12.67 -38.26 -21.09
CA GLU A 153 -13.61 -37.74 -20.10
C GLU A 153 -12.89 -36.94 -19.00
N LYS A 154 -11.74 -37.40 -18.52
CA LYS A 154 -10.88 -36.65 -17.59
C LYS A 154 -10.38 -35.35 -18.21
N LYS A 155 -9.94 -35.37 -19.47
CA LYS A 155 -9.53 -34.14 -20.19
C LYS A 155 -10.68 -33.15 -20.33
N ARG A 156 -11.91 -33.61 -20.54
CA ARG A 156 -13.11 -32.74 -20.59
C ARG A 156 -13.39 -32.11 -19.23
N LYS A 157 -13.37 -32.90 -18.14
CA LYS A 157 -13.58 -32.40 -16.77
C LYS A 157 -12.55 -31.35 -16.38
N ILE A 158 -11.27 -31.60 -16.66
CA ILE A 158 -10.19 -30.63 -16.36
C ILE A 158 -10.39 -29.32 -17.14
N ARG A 159 -10.85 -29.38 -18.40
CA ARG A 159 -11.14 -28.18 -19.19
C ARG A 159 -12.34 -27.41 -18.63
N GLU A 160 -13.41 -28.11 -18.26
CA GLU A 160 -14.61 -27.51 -17.67
C GLU A 160 -14.29 -26.83 -16.33
N GLU A 161 -13.55 -27.51 -15.44
CA GLU A 161 -13.08 -26.95 -14.18
C GLU A 161 -12.17 -25.73 -14.38
N ALA A 162 -11.29 -25.74 -15.39
CA ALA A 162 -10.45 -24.60 -15.73
C ALA A 162 -11.26 -23.41 -16.27
N GLU A 163 -12.29 -23.68 -17.08
CA GLU A 163 -13.22 -22.64 -17.58
C GLU A 163 -14.05 -22.06 -16.43
N GLU A 164 -14.55 -22.88 -15.50
CA GLU A 164 -15.25 -22.44 -14.31
C GLU A 164 -14.35 -21.61 -13.38
N ALA A 165 -13.10 -22.03 -13.16
CA ALA A 165 -12.13 -21.25 -12.39
C ALA A 165 -11.89 -19.88 -13.05
N SER A 166 -11.76 -19.83 -14.39
CA SER A 166 -11.60 -18.56 -15.11
C SER A 166 -12.84 -17.66 -15.02
N LYS A 167 -14.05 -18.24 -14.96
CA LYS A 167 -15.30 -17.49 -14.78
C LYS A 167 -15.41 -16.96 -13.34
N LYS A 168 -15.05 -17.77 -12.34
CA LYS A 168 -15.01 -17.36 -10.92
C LYS A 168 -14.01 -16.22 -10.72
N ILE A 169 -12.80 -16.31 -11.25
CA ILE A 169 -11.80 -15.23 -11.18
C ILE A 169 -12.35 -13.93 -11.78
N LYS A 170 -13.02 -13.98 -12.93
CA LYS A 170 -13.65 -12.78 -13.54
C LYS A 170 -14.82 -12.23 -12.72
N GLN A 171 -15.60 -13.09 -12.08
CA GLN A 171 -16.66 -12.68 -11.16
C GLN A 171 -16.06 -12.01 -9.92
N ASP A 172 -15.06 -12.64 -9.30
CA ASP A 172 -14.32 -12.11 -8.15
C ASP A 172 -13.67 -10.75 -8.46
N GLU A 173 -13.12 -10.56 -9.68
CA GLU A 173 -12.58 -9.28 -10.15
C GLU A 173 -13.67 -8.20 -10.29
N GLY A 174 -14.88 -8.55 -10.73
CA GLY A 174 -16.02 -7.64 -10.78
C GLY A 174 -16.46 -7.22 -9.39
N ASP A 175 -16.67 -8.21 -8.51
CA ASP A 175 -17.09 -8.00 -7.12
C ASP A 175 -16.06 -7.16 -6.34
N TYR A 176 -14.76 -7.37 -6.58
CA TYR A 176 -13.71 -6.56 -5.98
C TYR A 176 -13.80 -5.09 -6.38
N ARG A 177 -14.08 -4.78 -7.65
CA ARG A 177 -14.17 -3.39 -8.15
C ARG A 177 -15.37 -2.67 -7.56
N ASP A 178 -16.48 -3.37 -7.43
CA ASP A 178 -17.70 -2.80 -6.85
C ASP A 178 -17.53 -2.57 -5.34
N ARG A 179 -16.94 -3.52 -4.61
CA ARG A 179 -16.59 -3.32 -3.19
C ARG A 179 -15.68 -2.13 -2.96
N VAL A 180 -14.62 -1.97 -3.79
CA VAL A 180 -13.70 -0.83 -3.67
C VAL A 180 -14.39 0.49 -4.02
N ARG A 181 -15.35 0.49 -4.94
CA ARG A 181 -16.14 1.67 -5.27
C ARG A 181 -17.03 2.07 -4.09
N GLU A 182 -17.78 1.12 -3.54
CA GLU A 182 -18.64 1.34 -2.37
C GLU A 182 -17.84 1.78 -1.13
N GLU A 183 -16.68 1.17 -0.88
CA GLU A 183 -15.77 1.59 0.21
C GLU A 183 -15.29 3.03 0.02
N ARG A 184 -14.97 3.43 -1.21
CA ARG A 184 -14.58 4.82 -1.50
C ARG A 184 -15.74 5.79 -1.33
N GLU A 185 -16.95 5.42 -1.77
CA GLU A 185 -18.15 6.25 -1.65
C GLU A 185 -18.59 6.41 -0.19
N THR A 186 -18.59 5.32 0.58
CA THR A 186 -18.83 5.36 2.04
C THR A 186 -17.78 6.20 2.76
N ARG A 187 -16.48 6.01 2.47
CA ARG A 187 -15.42 6.84 3.05
C ARG A 187 -15.55 8.32 2.68
N ARG A 188 -15.97 8.65 1.45
CA ARG A 188 -16.19 10.03 1.02
C ARG A 188 -17.35 10.66 1.80
N THR A 189 -18.49 9.96 1.87
CA THR A 189 -19.68 10.45 2.59
C THR A 189 -19.42 10.57 4.10
N GLU A 190 -18.67 9.64 4.70
CA GLU A 190 -18.22 9.75 6.09
C GLU A 190 -17.30 10.96 6.31
N ALA A 191 -16.37 11.23 5.39
CA ALA A 191 -15.50 12.41 5.49
C ALA A 191 -16.30 13.72 5.38
N GLN A 192 -17.28 13.78 4.49
CA GLN A 192 -18.22 14.90 4.38
C GLN A 192 -19.05 15.06 5.67
N PHE A 193 -19.54 13.95 6.23
CA PHE A 193 -20.28 13.95 7.49
C PHE A 193 -19.43 14.49 8.65
N ARG A 194 -18.19 14.00 8.79
CA ARG A 194 -17.24 14.51 9.79
C ARG A 194 -16.93 16.00 9.61
N ALA A 195 -16.87 16.49 8.37
CA ALA A 195 -16.69 17.91 8.10
C ALA A 195 -17.94 18.72 8.54
N ALA A 196 -19.14 18.25 8.19
CA ALA A 196 -20.40 18.86 8.61
C ALA A 196 -20.55 18.88 10.13
N GLN A 197 -20.13 17.82 10.84
CA GLN A 197 -20.11 17.76 12.31
C GLN A 197 -19.30 18.89 12.93
N LYS A 198 -18.10 19.14 12.41
CA LYS A 198 -17.24 20.22 12.91
C LYS A 198 -17.86 21.60 12.68
N VAL A 199 -18.55 21.79 11.55
CA VAL A 199 -19.24 23.05 11.26
C VAL A 199 -20.44 23.24 12.19
N ALA A 200 -21.25 22.20 12.40
CA ALA A 200 -22.38 22.24 13.31
C ALA A 200 -21.93 22.56 14.74
N GLU A 201 -20.94 21.83 15.26
CA GLU A 201 -20.35 22.10 16.58
C GLU A 201 -19.86 23.55 16.67
N ARG A 202 -19.12 24.04 15.67
CA ARG A 202 -18.63 25.41 15.65
C ARG A 202 -19.77 26.43 15.73
N LEU A 203 -20.79 26.31 14.89
CA LEU A 203 -21.91 27.25 14.86
C LEU A 203 -22.73 27.20 16.16
N ASP A 204 -22.94 26.00 16.73
CA ASP A 204 -23.60 25.83 18.02
C ASP A 204 -22.78 26.44 19.17
N THR A 205 -21.45 26.33 19.14
CA THR A 205 -20.59 26.99 20.13
C THR A 205 -20.62 28.51 19.99
N GLU A 206 -20.64 29.04 18.77
CA GLU A 206 -20.75 30.48 18.51
C GLU A 206 -22.09 31.05 19.02
N GLU A 207 -23.18 30.29 18.94
CA GLU A 207 -24.47 30.70 19.48
C GLU A 207 -24.59 30.48 21.00
N SER A 208 -23.95 29.44 21.54
CA SER A 208 -23.95 29.14 22.98
C SER A 208 -23.08 30.09 23.80
N GLN A 209 -22.10 30.76 23.18
CA GLN A 209 -21.32 31.82 23.80
C GLN A 209 -22.06 33.15 23.61
N PRO A 210 -22.79 33.68 24.60
CA PRO A 210 -23.30 35.03 24.49
C PRO A 210 -22.11 35.98 24.37
N ASN A 211 -22.02 36.71 23.26
CA ASN A 211 -21.01 37.75 23.07
C ASN A 211 -21.00 38.67 24.31
N PRO A 212 -19.90 38.74 25.09
CA PRO A 212 -19.79 39.71 26.17
C PRO A 212 -19.65 41.15 25.63
N ASP A 213 -19.33 41.31 24.34
CA ASP A 213 -18.96 42.60 23.74
C ASP A 213 -20.12 43.37 23.07
N LYS A 214 -21.39 42.95 23.24
CA LYS A 214 -22.54 43.64 22.64
C LYS A 214 -23.33 44.56 23.58
N ASN A 215 -22.89 44.74 24.83
CA ASN A 215 -23.60 45.56 25.82
C ASN A 215 -22.93 46.91 26.16
N GLU A 216 -21.95 47.39 25.38
CA GLU A 216 -21.23 48.63 25.76
C GLU A 216 -20.92 49.61 24.61
N SER A 217 -21.68 49.61 23.50
CA SER A 217 -21.43 50.57 22.41
C SER A 217 -22.65 51.25 21.81
N ASP A 218 -23.76 51.37 22.53
CA ASP A 218 -24.86 52.29 22.18
C ASP A 218 -24.84 53.52 23.10
N GLN A 219 -23.83 54.38 22.88
CA GLN A 219 -23.90 55.82 23.15
C GLN A 219 -22.60 56.51 22.71
N LYS A 220 -22.54 56.91 21.43
CA LYS A 220 -22.11 58.25 20.98
C LYS A 220 -22.01 58.30 19.45
N GLU A 221 -23.04 58.85 18.84
CA GLU A 221 -22.94 59.47 17.53
C GLU A 221 -22.05 60.73 17.60
N GLY A 222 -21.28 60.99 16.54
CA GLY A 222 -20.65 62.30 16.35
C GLY A 222 -19.43 62.36 15.42
N GLN A 223 -19.66 62.22 14.11
CA GLN A 223 -19.09 63.04 13.02
C GLN A 223 -17.55 63.26 12.91
N ASN A 224 -16.92 62.72 11.85
CA ASN A 224 -16.55 63.42 10.61
C ASN A 224 -15.44 62.70 9.82
N GLU A 225 -15.60 62.77 8.51
CA GLU A 225 -14.74 62.28 7.42
C GLU A 225 -13.44 63.11 7.30
N ASP A 226 -12.30 62.50 6.95
CA ASP A 226 -11.63 62.69 5.64
C ASP A 226 -10.19 62.12 5.58
N ARG A 227 -9.95 61.38 4.49
CA ARG A 227 -8.76 61.32 3.60
C ARG A 227 -7.31 61.07 4.09
N ASP A 228 -6.81 59.93 3.56
CA ASP A 228 -5.67 59.76 2.64
C ASP A 228 -4.21 59.51 3.13
N GLN A 229 -3.72 58.36 2.64
CA GLN A 229 -2.37 58.02 2.14
C GLN A 229 -1.10 58.04 3.02
N SER A 230 -0.51 56.83 3.09
CA SER A 230 0.85 56.46 2.64
C SER A 230 1.89 55.96 3.67
N ASN A 231 2.33 54.73 3.36
CA ASN A 231 3.67 54.12 3.41
C ASN A 231 4.59 54.06 4.64
N ASP A 232 5.10 52.83 4.80
CA ASP A 232 6.46 52.41 5.12
C ASP A 232 6.99 52.42 6.59
N ASN A 233 6.99 51.20 7.14
CA ASN A 233 8.20 50.45 7.52
C ASN A 233 9.02 50.95 8.72
N LYS A 234 8.94 50.24 9.85
CA LYS A 234 10.07 49.49 10.46
C LYS A 234 9.76 48.97 11.87
N ASN A 235 10.30 47.77 12.09
CA ASN A 235 10.50 47.05 13.35
C ASN A 235 10.73 47.92 14.58
N ASN A 236 10.10 47.56 15.71
CA ASN A 236 10.79 47.60 16.99
C ASN A 236 10.24 46.56 17.97
N GLU A 237 11.14 45.69 18.43
CA GLU A 237 10.95 44.79 19.55
C GLU A 237 10.75 45.63 20.81
N SER A 238 9.66 45.39 21.55
CA SER A 238 9.59 45.77 22.96
C SER A 238 8.69 44.80 23.70
N ALA A 239 9.29 44.22 24.73
CA ALA A 239 8.64 43.36 25.70
C ALA A 239 7.40 44.05 26.29
N SER A 240 6.27 43.35 26.25
CA SER A 240 5.12 43.66 27.09
C SER A 240 4.61 42.39 27.73
N SER A 241 4.77 42.35 29.05
CA SER A 241 4.16 41.42 29.98
C SER A 241 2.64 41.39 29.79
N ASN A 242 2.12 40.30 29.21
CA ASN A 242 0.69 40.04 29.20
C ASN A 242 0.23 39.75 30.64
N PRO A 243 -0.76 40.48 31.20
CA PRO A 243 -1.41 40.06 32.42
C PRO A 243 -2.20 38.78 32.12
N ALA A 244 -1.92 37.74 32.89
CA ALA A 244 -2.57 36.45 32.77
C ALA A 244 -4.11 36.62 32.80
N LYS A 245 -4.77 36.45 31.66
CA LYS A 245 -6.20 36.18 31.59
C LYS A 245 -6.45 34.93 32.43
N GLN A 246 -7.03 35.13 33.62
CA GLN A 246 -7.51 34.05 34.47
C GLN A 246 -8.47 33.22 33.62
N LYS A 247 -8.04 32.03 33.19
CA LYS A 247 -8.91 31.06 32.51
C LYS A 247 -10.04 30.75 33.48
N GLN A 248 -11.22 31.30 33.20
CA GLN A 248 -12.44 30.93 33.90
C GLN A 248 -12.58 29.40 33.78
N LYS A 249 -12.79 28.73 34.92
CA LYS A 249 -13.03 27.28 34.96
C LYS A 249 -14.17 26.97 34.00
N GLN A 250 -13.88 26.28 32.91
CA GLN A 250 -14.91 25.88 31.95
C GLN A 250 -15.85 24.93 32.69
N GLN A 251 -17.10 25.33 32.86
CA GLN A 251 -18.14 24.47 33.38
C GLN A 251 -18.36 23.34 32.36
N TYR A 252 -18.09 22.11 32.76
CA TYR A 252 -18.29 20.94 31.91
C TYR A 252 -19.80 20.70 31.75
N LYS A 253 -20.28 20.65 30.50
CA LYS A 253 -21.64 20.22 30.20
C LYS A 253 -21.58 18.70 29.99
N PRO A 254 -22.44 17.90 30.65
CA PRO A 254 -22.42 16.46 30.46
C PRO A 254 -22.72 16.12 28.99
N THR A 255 -22.08 15.06 28.48
CA THR A 255 -22.14 14.74 27.04
C THR A 255 -23.58 14.51 26.55
N SER A 256 -24.50 14.10 27.43
CA SER A 256 -25.92 13.89 27.16
C SER A 256 -26.69 15.17 26.77
N GLN A 257 -26.23 16.35 27.20
CA GLN A 257 -26.87 17.64 26.86
C GLN A 257 -26.48 18.16 25.47
N ILE A 258 -25.50 17.52 24.83
CA ILE A 258 -24.98 17.91 23.53
C ILE A 258 -25.83 17.27 22.43
N ASN A 259 -26.05 17.99 21.34
CA ASN A 259 -26.79 17.47 20.18
C ASN A 259 -26.13 16.18 19.64
N ILE A 260 -26.96 15.15 19.47
CA ILE A 260 -26.61 13.80 18.99
C ILE A 260 -25.79 13.85 17.69
N LEU A 261 -26.07 14.82 16.81
CA LEU A 261 -25.43 14.93 15.49
C LEU A 261 -23.91 15.08 15.55
N TYR A 262 -23.37 15.75 16.57
CA TYR A 262 -21.92 15.94 16.75
C TYR A 262 -21.41 15.49 18.12
N ARG A 263 -22.28 15.00 19.02
CA ARG A 263 -21.89 14.42 20.32
C ARG A 263 -20.85 13.32 20.20
N GLY A 264 -20.99 12.42 19.22
CA GLY A 264 -20.00 11.35 18.98
C GLY A 264 -18.61 11.87 18.63
N LEU A 265 -18.52 13.04 17.98
CA LEU A 265 -17.24 13.68 17.70
C LEU A 265 -16.57 14.18 19.00
N ILE A 266 -17.35 14.74 19.91
CA ILE A 266 -16.87 15.21 21.22
C ILE A 266 -16.41 14.03 22.08
N ARG A 267 -17.23 12.98 22.18
CA ARG A 267 -16.86 11.74 22.89
C ARG A 267 -15.58 11.12 22.35
N GLU A 268 -15.38 11.09 21.03
CA GLU A 268 -14.13 10.57 20.44
C GLU A 268 -12.92 11.43 20.80
N ARG A 269 -13.06 12.76 20.92
CA ARG A 269 -11.97 13.63 21.39
C ARG A 269 -11.65 13.35 22.85
N GLU A 270 -12.67 13.25 23.70
CA GLU A 270 -12.51 12.96 25.13
C GLU A 270 -11.86 11.59 25.35
N GLU A 271 -12.27 10.57 24.61
CA GLU A 271 -11.66 9.24 24.66
C GLU A 271 -10.19 9.30 24.22
N LYS A 272 -9.87 10.02 23.14
CA LYS A 272 -8.48 10.23 22.72
C LYS A 272 -7.67 10.92 23.81
N ASP A 273 -8.19 11.99 24.41
CA ASP A 273 -7.54 12.68 25.51
C ASP A 273 -7.34 11.76 26.71
N ARG A 274 -8.31 10.91 27.04
CA ARG A 274 -8.19 9.86 28.07
C ARG A 274 -7.11 8.85 27.71
N THR A 275 -7.03 8.37 26.46
CA THR A 275 -5.96 7.44 26.05
C THR A 275 -4.57 8.07 26.14
N ILE A 276 -4.47 9.36 25.83
CA ILE A 276 -3.23 10.14 25.97
C ILE A 276 -2.88 10.28 27.45
N GLN A 277 -3.85 10.63 28.30
CA GLN A 277 -3.67 10.73 29.74
C GLN A 277 -3.30 9.39 30.37
N ALA A 278 -3.98 8.29 30.04
CA ALA A 278 -3.67 6.95 30.49
C ALA A 278 -2.27 6.53 30.04
N ARG A 279 -1.89 6.80 28.78
CA ARG A 279 -0.52 6.56 28.30
C ARG A 279 0.50 7.38 29.06
N HIS A 280 0.21 8.66 29.32
CA HIS A 280 1.07 9.55 30.08
C HIS A 280 1.23 9.07 31.54
N ILE A 281 0.14 8.66 32.19
CA ILE A 281 0.14 8.08 33.54
C ILE A 281 0.94 6.77 33.56
N LEU A 282 0.77 5.89 32.57
CA LEU A 282 1.57 4.67 32.47
C LEU A 282 3.06 5.00 32.26
N GLN A 283 3.37 5.98 31.42
CA GLN A 283 4.75 6.43 31.18
C GLN A 283 5.37 7.11 32.41
N SER A 284 4.59 7.83 33.22
CA SER A 284 5.07 8.52 34.41
C SER A 284 5.04 7.67 35.68
N SER A 285 4.19 6.63 35.74
CA SER A 285 4.09 5.68 36.86
C SER A 285 5.09 4.53 36.76
N LEU A 286 5.62 4.23 35.57
CA LEU A 286 6.77 3.33 35.44
C LEU A 286 7.97 4.00 36.12
N PRO A 287 8.51 3.42 37.21
CA PRO A 287 9.75 3.91 37.77
C PRO A 287 10.79 3.80 36.66
N SER A 288 11.34 4.93 36.22
CA SER A 288 12.59 4.90 35.46
C SER A 288 13.55 4.02 36.26
N SER A 289 13.81 2.81 35.78
CA SER A 289 14.63 1.81 36.47
C SER A 289 16.09 2.25 36.60
N PHE A 290 16.41 3.48 36.18
CA PHE A 290 17.69 4.14 36.35
C PHE A 290 17.67 5.28 37.39
N PHE A 291 16.50 5.85 37.72
CA PHE A 291 16.35 6.80 38.83
C PHE A 291 15.01 6.59 39.55
N PRO A 292 14.99 5.84 40.67
CA PRO A 292 13.78 5.57 41.45
C PRO A 292 13.12 6.81 42.10
N LYS A 293 13.70 7.99 41.91
CA LYS A 293 13.17 9.29 42.31
C LYS A 293 13.61 10.31 41.25
N ALA A 294 12.69 10.82 40.44
CA ALA A 294 12.92 12.08 39.73
C ALA A 294 12.95 13.31 40.67
N ARG A 295 12.92 13.10 42.00
CA ARG A 295 13.17 14.13 43.02
C ARG A 295 14.49 13.81 43.72
N LEU A 296 15.56 14.53 43.36
CA LEU A 296 16.72 14.66 44.22
C LEU A 296 16.25 15.24 45.56
N PRO A 297 16.54 14.59 46.71
CA PRO A 297 16.24 15.16 48.02
C PRO A 297 17.08 16.43 48.22
N GLY A 298 16.45 17.58 48.04
CA GLY A 298 17.03 18.87 48.39
C GLY A 298 17.11 19.83 47.21
N PHE A 299 15.98 20.45 46.89
CA PHE A 299 15.90 21.91 46.78
C PHE A 299 14.44 22.30 47.02
N SER A 300 14.21 23.25 47.91
CA SER A 300 12.88 23.75 48.24
C SER A 300 12.35 24.59 47.08
N GLU A 301 11.64 23.94 46.15
CA GLU A 301 11.13 24.56 44.93
C GLU A 301 9.73 25.17 45.14
N ASN A 302 9.63 26.15 46.03
CA ASN A 302 8.42 26.99 46.16
C ASN A 302 8.50 28.26 45.29
N GLU A 303 9.45 28.32 44.35
CA GLU A 303 9.71 29.49 43.49
C GLU A 303 9.18 29.37 42.06
N TYR A 304 8.76 28.17 41.62
CA TYR A 304 8.24 27.99 40.27
C TYR A 304 6.81 28.49 40.15
N SER A 305 6.50 29.16 39.04
CA SER A 305 5.13 29.53 38.69
C SER A 305 4.26 28.28 38.56
N LEU A 306 2.96 28.40 38.82
CA LEU A 306 1.97 27.33 38.68
C LEU A 306 2.04 26.68 37.29
N ASN A 307 2.36 27.46 36.26
CA ASN A 307 2.52 26.97 34.90
C ASN A 307 3.79 26.10 34.73
N ASP A 308 4.89 26.49 35.37
CA ASP A 308 6.17 25.78 35.30
C ASP A 308 6.11 24.48 36.12
N GLN A 309 5.45 24.49 37.28
CA GLN A 309 5.19 23.28 38.07
C GLN A 309 4.34 22.25 37.30
N THR A 310 3.41 22.76 36.47
CA THR A 310 2.58 21.91 35.61
C THR A 310 3.40 21.35 34.44
N ALA A 311 4.30 22.15 33.84
CA ALA A 311 5.20 21.70 32.78
C ALA A 311 6.26 20.70 33.25
N LEU A 312 6.70 20.79 34.51
CA LEU A 312 7.68 19.88 35.13
C LEU A 312 7.04 18.59 35.69
N GLY A 313 5.72 18.42 35.58
CA GLY A 313 5.01 17.25 36.11
C GLY A 313 5.09 17.15 37.65
N GLN A 314 5.37 18.26 38.34
CA GLN A 314 5.63 18.30 39.78
C GLN A 314 4.37 18.37 40.64
N ARG A 315 3.21 18.58 40.00
CA ARG A 315 1.94 18.66 40.71
C ARG A 315 1.54 17.27 41.22
N ASP A 316 1.52 17.13 42.54
CA ASP A 316 0.93 15.97 43.18
C ASP A 316 -0.55 15.87 42.73
N SER A 317 -0.94 14.67 42.35
CA SER A 317 -2.20 14.23 41.72
C SER A 317 -3.47 14.44 42.57
N VAL A 318 -3.49 15.40 43.48
CA VAL A 318 -4.54 15.55 44.51
C VAL A 318 -5.63 16.56 44.10
N ASP A 319 -5.31 17.53 43.24
CA ASP A 319 -6.28 18.55 42.80
C ASP A 319 -6.98 18.24 41.46
N LEU A 320 -6.54 17.19 40.74
CA LEU A 320 -7.11 16.80 39.43
C LEU A 320 -8.02 15.56 39.50
N GLU A 321 -8.04 14.89 40.65
CA GLU A 321 -8.74 13.61 40.89
C GLU A 321 -10.28 13.71 40.78
N PRO A 322 -10.95 14.77 41.29
CA PRO A 322 -12.40 14.89 41.17
C PRO A 322 -12.89 15.19 39.75
N TYR A 323 -12.05 15.83 38.92
CA TYR A 323 -12.40 16.20 37.54
C TYR A 323 -12.24 15.03 36.57
N THR A 324 -11.16 14.26 36.73
CA THR A 324 -10.92 13.06 35.91
C THR A 324 -11.94 11.98 36.23
N SER A 325 -12.26 11.75 37.50
CA SER A 325 -13.20 10.70 37.89
C SER A 325 -14.64 10.95 37.39
N ALA A 326 -15.12 12.20 37.40
CA ALA A 326 -16.45 12.53 36.90
C ALA A 326 -16.56 12.38 35.36
N VAL A 327 -15.53 12.80 34.62
CA VAL A 327 -15.47 12.62 33.15
C VAL A 327 -15.29 11.14 32.78
N GLU A 328 -14.53 10.37 33.58
CA GLU A 328 -14.37 8.93 33.40
C GLU A 328 -15.71 8.18 33.53
N GLN A 329 -16.53 8.53 34.52
CA GLN A 329 -17.85 7.92 34.74
C GLN A 329 -18.83 8.21 33.59
N GLU A 330 -18.81 9.42 33.02
CA GLU A 330 -19.69 9.76 31.89
C GLU A 330 -19.32 9.04 30.57
N ILE A 331 -18.04 8.71 30.38
CA ILE A 331 -17.58 7.98 29.19
C ILE A 331 -17.91 6.47 29.28
N GLU A 332 -17.97 5.92 30.50
CA GLU A 332 -18.35 4.52 30.73
C GLU A 332 -19.88 4.29 30.61
N GLU A 333 -20.69 5.35 30.71
CA GLU A 333 -22.14 5.26 30.49
C GLU A 333 -22.46 5.09 28.99
N GLU A 334 -22.81 3.86 28.61
CA GLU A 334 -23.29 3.50 27.28
C GLU A 334 -24.46 4.39 26.87
N ASP A 335 -24.40 4.94 25.65
CA ASP A 335 -25.33 5.94 25.16
C ASP A 335 -26.12 5.39 23.98
N PRO A 336 -27.26 4.72 24.26
CA PRO A 336 -27.98 3.95 23.25
C PRO A 336 -28.52 4.82 22.12
N GLU A 337 -28.77 6.11 22.38
CA GLU A 337 -29.20 7.05 21.34
C GLU A 337 -28.08 7.37 20.35
N LEU A 338 -26.83 7.47 20.84
CA LEU A 338 -25.68 7.69 19.97
C LEU A 338 -25.40 6.45 19.12
N ASP A 339 -25.53 5.27 19.72
CA ASP A 339 -25.29 4.00 19.05
C ASP A 339 -26.34 3.76 17.95
N ALA A 340 -27.62 3.95 18.26
CA ALA A 340 -28.70 3.89 17.27
C ALA A 340 -28.51 4.91 16.13
N PHE A 341 -27.95 6.09 16.41
CA PHE A 341 -27.62 7.06 15.38
C PHE A 341 -26.40 6.64 14.55
N ASN A 342 -25.39 6.02 15.16
CA ASN A 342 -24.18 5.54 14.48
C ASN A 342 -24.43 4.31 13.59
N GLU A 343 -25.42 3.48 13.93
CA GLU A 343 -25.87 2.33 13.13
C GLU A 343 -26.50 2.75 11.79
N LEU A 344 -26.94 4.00 11.66
CA LEU A 344 -27.49 4.52 10.41
C LEU A 344 -26.40 4.63 9.33
N PRO A 345 -26.76 4.44 8.04
CA PRO A 345 -25.81 4.59 6.95
C PRO A 345 -25.22 6.00 6.91
N ALA A 346 -23.98 6.12 6.43
CA ALA A 346 -23.27 7.40 6.38
C ALA A 346 -24.03 8.49 5.60
N SER A 347 -24.76 8.10 4.55
CA SER A 347 -25.62 9.00 3.76
C SER A 347 -26.76 9.62 4.59
N GLU A 348 -27.47 8.82 5.38
CA GLU A 348 -28.56 9.31 6.25
C GLU A 348 -28.03 10.21 7.37
N ARG A 349 -26.90 9.84 7.97
CA ARG A 349 -26.22 10.68 8.97
C ARG A 349 -25.83 12.04 8.38
N LEU A 350 -25.27 12.04 7.16
CA LEU A 350 -24.95 13.27 6.41
C LEU A 350 -26.20 14.11 6.13
N MET A 351 -27.29 13.49 5.67
CA MET A 351 -28.53 14.21 5.38
C MET A 351 -29.10 14.88 6.64
N LYS A 352 -29.16 14.15 7.77
CA LYS A 352 -29.66 14.69 9.04
C LYS A 352 -28.88 15.92 9.51
N ILE A 353 -27.54 15.90 9.40
CA ILE A 353 -26.73 17.04 9.83
C ILE A 353 -26.79 18.22 8.86
N VAL A 354 -26.89 17.97 7.56
CA VAL A 354 -27.08 19.04 6.57
C VAL A 354 -28.43 19.72 6.76
N LEU A 355 -29.49 18.95 7.02
CA LEU A 355 -30.81 19.50 7.35
C LEU A 355 -30.76 20.35 8.62
N TYR A 356 -30.08 19.88 9.67
CA TYR A 356 -29.88 20.65 10.89
C TYR A 356 -29.17 21.99 10.63
N LEU A 357 -28.09 21.98 9.85
CA LEU A 357 -27.35 23.20 9.49
C LEU A 357 -28.23 24.20 8.70
N ARG A 358 -29.12 23.68 7.84
CA ARG A 358 -30.06 24.45 7.04
C ARG A 358 -31.16 25.08 7.89
N GLU A 359 -31.85 24.26 8.70
CA GLU A 359 -32.98 24.70 9.51
C GLU A 359 -32.55 25.64 10.65
N ARG A 360 -31.44 25.31 11.33
CA ARG A 360 -31.04 26.05 12.53
C ARG A 360 -30.21 27.29 12.23
N PHE A 361 -29.34 27.21 11.23
CA PHE A 361 -28.34 28.24 10.95
C PHE A 361 -28.49 28.88 9.58
N ARG A 362 -29.44 28.43 8.75
CA ARG A 362 -29.55 28.83 7.33
C ARG A 362 -28.21 28.67 6.62
N TYR A 363 -27.51 27.58 6.92
CA TYR A 363 -26.19 27.30 6.39
C TYR A 363 -26.28 26.20 5.35
N CYS A 364 -25.78 26.47 4.14
CA CYS A 364 -25.62 25.43 3.14
C CYS A 364 -24.20 24.83 3.21
N PHE A 365 -24.13 23.54 3.52
CA PHE A 365 -22.88 22.78 3.57
C PHE A 365 -22.13 22.74 2.21
N TRP A 366 -22.87 22.62 1.10
CA TRP A 366 -22.31 22.51 -0.24
C TRP A 366 -21.82 23.86 -0.78
N CYS A 367 -22.62 24.93 -0.63
CA CYS A 367 -22.18 26.29 -0.96
C CYS A 367 -21.16 26.86 0.05
N LYS A 368 -21.07 26.26 1.24
CA LYS A 368 -20.25 26.72 2.38
C LYS A 368 -20.58 28.13 2.85
N PHE A 369 -21.83 28.55 2.72
CA PHE A 369 -22.28 29.90 3.01
C PHE A 369 -23.43 29.90 4.04
N ARG A 370 -23.40 30.88 4.95
CA ARG A 370 -24.46 31.16 5.92
C ARG A 370 -25.32 32.30 5.38
N TYR A 371 -26.59 32.04 5.15
CA TYR A 371 -27.54 33.05 4.68
C TYR A 371 -28.13 33.83 5.85
N GLU A 372 -28.31 35.12 5.67
CA GLU A 372 -28.88 36.01 6.69
C GLU A 372 -30.41 35.99 6.65
N ASN A 373 -30.98 35.91 5.44
CA ASN A 373 -32.43 35.98 5.19
C ASN A 373 -32.99 34.67 4.63
N ASP A 374 -34.24 34.34 4.98
CA ASP A 374 -34.95 33.15 4.46
C ASP A 374 -35.12 33.20 2.93
N GLN A 375 -35.33 34.39 2.36
CA GLN A 375 -35.51 34.58 0.91
C GLN A 375 -34.26 34.24 0.10
N GLU A 376 -33.07 34.58 0.62
CA GLU A 376 -31.80 34.23 -0.04
C GLU A 376 -31.49 32.75 0.12
N PHE A 377 -31.92 32.16 1.23
CA PHE A 377 -31.76 30.73 1.50
C PHE A 377 -32.62 29.86 0.57
N GLU A 378 -33.84 30.30 0.22
CA GLU A 378 -34.71 29.63 -0.76
C GLU A 378 -34.10 29.56 -2.17
N GLY A 379 -33.14 30.43 -2.49
CA GLY A 379 -32.39 30.38 -3.75
C GLY A 379 -31.32 29.29 -3.83
N CYS A 380 -31.12 28.51 -2.75
CA CYS A 380 -30.12 27.45 -2.69
C CYS A 380 -30.59 26.18 -3.45
N PRO A 381 -29.77 25.59 -4.35
CA PRO A 381 -30.20 24.57 -5.33
C PRO A 381 -30.89 23.31 -4.76
N GLY A 382 -30.48 22.83 -3.60
CA GLY A 382 -31.08 21.62 -3.00
C GLY A 382 -30.32 21.16 -1.77
N ILE A 383 -30.57 19.96 -1.24
CA ILE A 383 -29.95 19.46 0.00
C ILE A 383 -28.77 18.53 -0.30
N THR A 384 -28.70 17.97 -1.50
CA THR A 384 -27.71 16.96 -1.89
C THR A 384 -26.52 17.59 -2.60
N GLU A 385 -25.41 16.84 -2.70
CA GLU A 385 -24.22 17.26 -3.46
C GLU A 385 -24.57 17.47 -4.94
N GLU A 386 -25.37 16.57 -5.51
CA GLU A 386 -25.78 16.55 -6.92
C GLU A 386 -26.56 17.80 -7.35
N ASP A 387 -27.27 18.43 -6.41
CA ASP A 387 -28.02 19.67 -6.69
C ASP A 387 -27.07 20.87 -6.93
N HIS A 388 -25.79 20.76 -6.55
CA HIS A 388 -24.81 21.86 -6.57
C HIS A 388 -23.63 21.62 -7.51
N ASP A 389 -23.60 20.50 -8.22
CA ASP A 389 -22.67 20.21 -9.33
C ASP A 389 -23.12 20.94 -10.62
#